data_AF-V9W9B8-F1
#
_entry.id   AF-V9W9B8-F1
#
_cell.length_a   1.000
_cell.length_b   1.000
_cell.length_c   1.000
_cell.angle_alpha   90.00
_cell.angle_beta   90.00
_cell.angle_gamma   90.00
#
_symmetry.space_group_name_H-M   'P 1'
#
loop_
_entity.id
_entity.type
_entity.pdbx_description
1 polymer ?
#
loop_
_entity_poly.entity_id
_entity_poly.type
_entity_poly.pdbx_seq_one_letter_code
_entity_poly.pdbx_strand_id
1 'polypeptide(L)'
;MRNWKFEQGVIKRNLTSYGPEVMRKVFDRAFREYRPSRKYPILTAGFVLSYMAGRILPQVLADEKKTEEQETDISELSDWL
;
A
#
# COMPACT_ATOMS: atom_id res chain seq x y z
N MET A 1 18.66 -10.13 11.37
CA MET A 1 17.68 -9.10 11.83
C MET A 1 16.96 -9.62 13.07
N ARG A 2 17.14 -8.99 14.24
CA ARG A 2 16.66 -9.48 15.55
C ARG A 2 15.12 -9.65 15.64
N ASN A 3 14.35 -9.10 14.68
CA ASN A 3 12.88 -9.09 14.67
C ASN A 3 12.24 -9.68 13.40
N TRP A 4 12.96 -10.51 12.63
CA TRP A 4 12.48 -10.99 11.33
C TRP A 4 11.15 -11.76 11.38
N LYS A 5 10.97 -12.65 12.37
CA LYS A 5 9.71 -13.41 12.52
C LYS A 5 8.51 -12.51 12.76
N PHE A 6 8.70 -11.44 13.52
CA PHE A 6 7.65 -10.46 13.78
C PHE A 6 7.29 -9.70 12.49
N GLU A 7 8.32 -9.23 11.77
CA GLU A 7 8.15 -8.52 10.49
C GLU A 7 7.40 -9.37 9.47
N GLN A 8 7.74 -10.66 9.36
CA GLN A 8 7.01 -11.62 8.52
C GLN A 8 5.52 -11.75 8.89
N GLY A 9 5.20 -11.81 10.20
CA GLY A 9 3.82 -11.88 10.65
C GLY A 9 3.01 -10.63 10.30
N VAL A 10 3.61 -9.44 10.45
CA VAL A 10 2.97 -8.17 10.10
C VAL A 10 2.75 -8.05 8.60
N ILE A 11 3.75 -8.40 7.78
CA ILE A 11 3.63 -8.41 6.31
C ILE A 11 2.53 -9.37 5.87
N LYS A 12 2.55 -10.60 6.37
CA LYS A 12 1.55 -11.62 6.04
C LYS A 12 0.14 -11.15 6.37
N ARG A 13 -0.06 -10.59 7.57
CA ARG A 13 -1.37 -10.07 7.99
C ARG A 13 -1.88 -8.99 7.03
N ASN A 14 -1.06 -8.01 6.69
CA ASN A 14 -1.47 -6.92 5.80
C ASN A 14 -1.77 -7.42 4.38
N LEU A 15 -0.96 -8.34 3.86
CA LEU A 15 -1.24 -8.99 2.57
C LEU A 15 -2.56 -9.77 2.59
N THR A 16 -2.86 -10.49 3.67
CA THR A 16 -4.13 -11.21 3.81
C THR A 16 -5.32 -10.26 3.92
N SER A 17 -5.18 -9.12 4.61
CA SER A 17 -6.28 -8.17 4.82
C SER A 17 -6.61 -7.32 3.59
N TYR A 18 -5.60 -6.90 2.82
CA TYR A 18 -5.78 -5.92 1.75
C TYR A 18 -5.42 -6.44 0.35
N GLY A 19 -4.78 -7.60 0.27
CA GLY A 19 -4.33 -8.17 -1.00
C GLY A 19 -3.00 -7.60 -1.50
N PRO A 20 -2.40 -8.24 -2.51
CA PRO A 20 -1.08 -7.89 -3.02
C PRO A 20 -1.05 -6.53 -3.75
N GLU A 21 -2.08 -6.18 -4.51
CA GLU A 21 -2.10 -4.96 -5.33
C GLU A 21 -2.19 -3.68 -4.48
N VAL A 22 -3.08 -3.66 -3.50
CA VAL A 22 -3.17 -2.55 -2.53
C VAL A 22 -1.83 -2.40 -1.81
N MET A 23 -1.23 -3.50 -1.37
CA MET A 23 0.07 -3.45 -0.68
C MET A 23 1.19 -2.96 -1.59
N ARG A 24 1.21 -3.32 -2.87
CA ARG A 24 2.16 -2.78 -3.85
C ARG A 24 2.07 -1.25 -3.92
N LYS A 25 0.86 -0.72 -4.10
CA LYS A 25 0.61 0.73 -4.16
C LYS A 25 1.02 1.45 -2.87
N VAL A 26 0.79 0.83 -1.71
CA VAL A 26 1.27 1.35 -0.41
C VAL A 26 2.79 1.45 -0.38
N PHE A 27 3.51 0.40 -0.79
CA PHE A 27 4.96 0.43 -0.83
C PHE A 27 5.50 1.43 -1.84
N ASP A 28 4.92 1.51 -3.05
CA ASP A 28 5.30 2.50 -4.07
C ASP A 28 5.20 3.93 -3.53
N ARG A 29 4.10 4.24 -2.84
CA ARG A 29 3.91 5.54 -2.21
C ARG A 29 4.89 5.78 -1.07
N ALA A 30 5.14 4.76 -0.24
CA ALA A 30 6.13 4.85 0.83
C ALA A 30 7.54 5.12 0.29
N PHE A 31 7.96 4.46 -0.80
CA PHE A 31 9.24 4.73 -1.45
C PHE A 31 9.34 6.15 -2.00
N ARG A 32 8.26 6.68 -2.59
CA ARG A 32 8.23 8.07 -3.09
C ARG A 32 8.36 9.10 -1.96
N GLU A 33 7.67 8.87 -0.86
CA GLU A 33 7.59 9.81 0.26
C GLU A 33 8.78 9.70 1.22
N TYR A 34 9.43 8.54 1.31
CA TYR A 34 10.52 8.32 2.25
C TYR A 34 11.75 9.17 1.90
N ARG A 35 12.30 9.80 2.93
CA ARG A 35 13.56 10.55 2.86
C ARG A 35 14.50 9.98 3.93
N PRO A 36 15.56 9.26 3.54
CA PRO A 36 16.53 8.73 4.48
C PRO A 36 17.12 9.83 5.37
N SER A 37 17.30 9.51 6.65
CA SER A 37 17.92 10.39 7.64
C SER A 37 18.94 9.61 8.46
N ARG A 38 19.75 10.30 9.27
CA ARG A 38 20.70 9.64 10.18
C ARG A 38 20.02 8.68 11.16
N LYS A 39 18.79 9.00 11.58
CA LYS A 39 18.00 8.19 12.52
C LYS A 39 17.29 7.03 11.82
N TYR A 40 16.87 7.23 10.58
CA TYR A 40 16.18 6.24 9.78
C TYR A 40 16.83 6.19 8.38
N PRO A 41 17.91 5.40 8.22
CA PRO A 41 18.65 5.35 6.96
C PRO A 41 18.08 4.34 5.96
N ILE A 42 17.30 3.37 6.42
CA ILE A 42 16.82 2.23 5.62
C ILE A 42 15.30 2.11 5.74
N LEU A 43 14.65 1.90 4.60
CA LEU A 43 13.22 1.63 4.52
C LEU A 43 12.99 0.11 4.43
N THR A 44 12.68 -0.52 5.57
CA THR A 44 12.24 -1.93 5.56
C THR A 44 10.72 -2.03 5.46
N ALA A 45 10.20 -3.19 5.04
CA ALA A 45 8.76 -3.41 4.98
C ALA A 45 8.10 -3.25 6.36
N GLY A 46 8.74 -3.76 7.41
CA GLY A 46 8.28 -3.57 8.79
C GLY A 46 8.24 -2.09 9.21
N PHE A 47 9.21 -1.28 8.78
CA PHE A 47 9.20 0.16 9.03
C PHE A 47 8.00 0.83 8.36
N VAL A 48 7.77 0.55 7.08
CA VAL A 48 6.63 1.10 6.33
C VAL A 48 5.32 0.75 7.04
N LEU A 49 5.13 -0.52 7.36
CA LEU A 49 3.90 -1.01 7.99
C LEU A 49 3.69 -0.47 9.40
N SER A 50 4.76 -0.22 10.16
CA SER A 50 4.65 0.27 11.54
C SER A 50 4.46 1.79 11.63
N TYR A 51 5.02 2.55 10.69
CA TYR A 51 5.12 4.02 10.83
C TYR A 51 4.46 4.81 9.69
N MET A 52 4.35 4.25 8.49
CA MET A 52 3.86 4.99 7.31
C MET A 52 2.48 4.50 6.85
N ALA A 53 2.20 3.20 6.99
CA ALA A 53 0.98 2.59 6.46
C ALA A 53 -0.30 3.21 7.02
N GLY A 54 -0.33 3.61 8.30
CA GLY A 54 -1.51 4.25 8.89
C GLY A 54 -1.99 5.52 8.17
N ARG A 55 -1.08 6.25 7.52
CA ARG A 55 -1.41 7.42 6.69
C ARG A 55 -1.63 7.06 5.22
N ILE A 56 -0.80 6.16 4.68
CA ILE A 56 -0.77 5.85 3.24
C ILE A 56 -1.94 4.95 2.83
N LEU A 57 -2.24 3.92 3.62
CA LEU A 57 -3.20 2.89 3.26
C LEU A 57 -4.62 3.42 3.02
N PRO A 58 -5.19 4.32 3.87
CA PRO A 58 -6.51 4.89 3.59
C PRO A 58 -6.56 5.66 2.27
N GLN A 59 -5.46 6.31 1.88
CA GLN A 59 -5.37 7.05 0.62
C GLN A 59 -5.37 6.09 -0.57
N VAL A 60 -4.60 5.00 -0.49
CA VAL A 60 -4.60 3.95 -1.53
C VAL A 60 -5.98 3.33 -1.67
N LEU A 61 -6.65 2.99 -0.57
CA LEU A 61 -8.01 2.42 -0.64
C LEU A 61 -9.04 3.38 -1.24
N ALA A 62 -8.89 4.68 -1.01
CA ALA A 62 -9.75 5.69 -1.64
C ALA A 62 -9.47 5.82 -3.14
N ASP A 63 -8.21 5.72 -3.56
CA ASP A 63 -7.82 5.77 -4.97
C ASP A 63 -8.29 4.50 -5.73
N GLU A 64 -8.26 3.32 -5.08
CA GLU A 64 -8.81 2.09 -5.68
C GLU A 64 -10.31 2.21 -5.98
N LYS A 65 -11.09 2.66 -5.00
CA LYS A 65 -12.54 2.81 -5.17
C LYS A 65 -12.89 3.74 -6.32
N LYS A 66 -12.17 4.84 -6.47
CA LYS A 66 -12.36 5.77 -7.59
C LYS A 66 -12.03 5.14 -8.93
N THR A 67 -11.02 4.27 -8.98
CA THR A 67 -10.62 3.59 -10.21
C THR A 67 -11.68 2.56 -10.61
N GLU A 68 -12.19 1.78 -9.65
CA GLU A 68 -13.27 0.82 -9.88
C GLU A 68 -14.55 1.53 -10.38
N GLU A 69 -14.95 2.64 -9.76
CA GLU A 69 -16.10 3.45 -10.19
C GLU A 69 -15.94 3.99 -11.62
N GLN A 70 -14.73 4.45 -11.98
CA GLN A 70 -14.43 4.93 -13.33
C GLN A 70 -14.41 3.80 -14.36
N GLU A 71 -13.86 2.64 -14.02
CA GLU A 71 -13.85 1.47 -14.91
C GLU A 71 -15.29 0.98 -15.19
N THR A 72 -16.17 1.01 -14.19
CA THR A 72 -17.59 0.69 -14.40
C THR A 72 -18.30 1.69 -15.32
N ASP A 73 -18.07 2.99 -15.14
CA ASP A 73 -18.68 4.04 -15.97
C ASP A 73 -18.20 3.93 -17.44
N ILE A 74 -16.91 3.70 -17.66
CA ILE A 74 -16.35 3.49 -19.00
C ILE A 74 -16.91 2.21 -19.64
N SER A 75 -17.05 1.13 -18.88
CA SER A 75 -17.64 -0.13 -19.38
C SER A 75 -19.09 0.07 -19.82
N GLU A 76 -19.91 0.75 -19.01
CA GLU A 76 -21.30 1.04 -19.35
C GLU A 76 -21.42 1.91 -20.61
N LEU A 77 -20.53 2.89 -20.77
CA LEU A 77 -20.46 3.71 -21.99
C LEU A 77 -20.03 2.90 -23.22
N SER A 78 -19.14 1.92 -23.05
CA SER A 78 -18.65 1.08 -24.15
C SER A 78 -19.69 0.08 -24.65
N ASP A 79 -20.59 -0.39 -23.79
CA ASP A 79 -21.69 -1.30 -24.17
C ASP A 79 -22.78 -0.61 -25.02
N TRP A 80 -22.78 0.73 -25.10
CA TRP A 80 -23.74 1.53 -25.86
C TRP A 80 -23.25 1.98 -27.25
N LEU A 81 -21.99 1.71 -27.62
CA LEU A 81 -21.37 2.07 -28.90
C LEU A 81 -21.29 0.88 -29.87
#